data_AF-A0A2S9GJV6-F1
#
_entry.id   AF-A0A2S9GJV6-F1
#
_cell.length_a   1.000
_cell.length_b   1.000
_cell.length_c   1.000
_cell.angle_alpha   90.00
_cell.angle_beta   90.00
_cell.angle_gamma   90.00
#
_symmetry.space_group_name_H-M   'P 1'
#
loop_
_entity.id
_entity.type
_entity.pdbx_description
1 polymer ?
#
loop_
_entity_poly.entity_id
_entity_poly.type
_entity_poly.pdbx_seq_one_letter_code
_entity_poly.pdbx_strand_id
1 'polypeptide(L)'
;AGELGAAENSTRIALLTGSMTAQQKRDARREIASGEAGIVIGTHALLQDTVQFDRLGMVVVDEQHRFGVEQRDRLRAKAPDGITP
;
A
#
# COMPACT_ATOMS: atom_id res chain seq x y z
N ALA A 1 13.59 12.12 -9.74
CA ALA A 1 12.94 11.80 -8.46
C ALA A 1 14.06 11.49 -7.48
N GLY A 2 13.98 11.98 -6.23
CA GLY A 2 15.04 11.75 -5.24
C GLY A 2 15.08 10.28 -4.84
N GLU A 3 16.24 9.64 -5.01
CA GLU A 3 16.52 8.35 -4.40
C GLU A 3 17.05 8.63 -2.99
N LEU A 4 16.27 8.23 -1.97
CA LEU A 4 16.83 8.05 -0.65
C LEU A 4 17.69 6.79 -0.74
N GLY A 5 19.02 6.95 -0.73
CA GLY A 5 19.95 5.83 -0.64
C GLY A 5 19.63 5.02 0.61
N ALA A 6 19.09 3.84 0.42
CA ALA A 6 18.66 2.98 1.52
C ALA A 6 19.82 2.03 1.88
N ALA A 7 20.01 1.74 3.17
CA ALA A 7 20.99 0.74 3.61
C ALA A 7 20.69 -0.63 3.00
N GLU A 8 21.70 -1.50 2.86
CA GLU A 8 21.54 -2.84 2.23
C GLU A 8 20.39 -3.67 2.82
N ASN A 9 20.13 -3.53 4.11
CA ASN A 9 19.08 -4.27 4.84
C ASN A 9 17.83 -3.42 5.15
N SER A 10 17.60 -2.36 4.38
CA SER A 10 16.44 -1.49 4.58
C SER A 10 15.14 -2.13 4.08
N THR A 11 14.03 -1.77 4.72
CA THR A 11 12.69 -2.18 4.27
C THR A 11 12.39 -1.52 2.92
N ARG A 12 12.11 -2.35 1.91
CA ARG A 12 11.71 -1.86 0.59
C ARG A 12 10.37 -1.14 0.67
N ILE A 13 10.28 -0.01 -0.04
CA ILE A 13 9.09 0.83 -0.11
C ILE A 13 8.52 0.79 -1.53
N ALA A 14 7.25 0.43 -1.67
CA ALA A 14 6.51 0.57 -2.92
C ALA A 14 5.64 1.84 -2.89
N LEU A 15 5.62 2.56 -4.00
CA LEU A 15 4.73 3.70 -4.22
C LEU A 15 3.57 3.27 -5.13
N LEU A 16 2.32 3.57 -4.75
CA LEU A 16 1.16 3.38 -5.62
C LEU A 16 0.25 4.62 -5.61
N THR A 17 0.35 5.43 -6.65
CA THR A 17 -0.44 6.66 -6.80
C THR A 17 -1.13 6.74 -8.15
N GLY A 18 -2.10 7.65 -8.26
CA GLY A 18 -2.92 7.82 -9.48
C GLY A 18 -2.12 8.25 -10.71
N SER A 19 -1.04 9.01 -10.54
CA SER A 19 -0.22 9.58 -11.62
C SER A 19 0.73 8.58 -12.28
N MET A 20 0.91 7.39 -11.71
CA MET A 20 1.78 6.36 -12.28
C MET A 20 1.23 5.77 -13.57
N THR A 21 2.14 5.40 -14.48
CA THR A 21 1.81 4.68 -15.71
C THR A 21 1.23 3.31 -15.42
N ALA A 22 0.54 2.70 -16.39
CA ALA A 22 -0.03 1.37 -16.24
C ALA A 22 1.03 0.30 -15.93
N GLN A 23 2.22 0.40 -16.54
CA GLN A 23 3.33 -0.52 -16.26
C GLN A 23 3.82 -0.38 -14.82
N GLN A 24 4.10 0.85 -14.38
CA GLN A 24 4.54 1.11 -13.00
C GLN A 24 3.52 0.63 -11.96
N LYS A 25 2.22 0.83 -12.21
CA LYS A 25 1.16 0.31 -11.32
C LYS A 25 1.14 -1.21 -11.27
N ARG A 26 1.38 -1.90 -12.40
CA ARG A 26 1.46 -3.37 -12.44
C ARG A 26 2.65 -3.88 -11.62
N ASP A 27 3.80 -3.25 -11.77
CA ASP A 27 5.01 -3.66 -11.06
C ASP A 27 4.88 -3.43 -9.55
N ALA A 28 4.42 -2.24 -9.14
CA ALA A 28 4.15 -1.95 -7.74
C ALA A 28 3.13 -2.93 -7.12
N ARG A 29 2.02 -3.24 -7.82
CA ARG A 29 1.04 -4.23 -7.31
C ARG A 29 1.64 -5.61 -7.11
N ARG A 30 2.56 -6.01 -7.98
CA ARG A 30 3.26 -7.30 -7.88
C ARG A 30 4.15 -7.34 -6.63
N GLU A 31 4.94 -6.29 -6.41
CA GLU A 31 5.80 -6.16 -5.22
C GLU A 31 5.01 -6.12 -3.91
N ILE A 32 3.85 -5.46 -3.92
CA ILE A 32 2.93 -5.41 -2.76
C ILE A 32 2.33 -6.79 -2.48
N ALA A 33 1.90 -7.50 -3.51
CA ALA A 33 1.26 -8.81 -3.38
C ALA A 33 2.26 -9.92 -3.04
N SER A 34 3.52 -9.81 -3.47
CA SER A 34 4.57 -10.78 -3.13
C SER A 34 5.18 -10.57 -1.75
N GLY A 35 4.90 -9.43 -1.09
CA GLY A 35 5.52 -9.05 0.18
C GLY A 35 6.97 -8.53 0.04
N GLU A 36 7.48 -8.37 -1.19
CA GLU A 36 8.79 -7.75 -1.43
C GLU A 36 8.83 -6.31 -0.91
N ALA A 37 7.71 -5.59 -0.98
CA ALA A 37 7.57 -4.29 -0.35
C ALA A 37 7.06 -4.44 1.09
N GLY A 38 7.92 -4.12 2.07
CA GLY A 38 7.52 -4.13 3.47
C GLY A 38 6.78 -2.86 3.91
N ILE A 39 6.89 -1.76 3.13
CA ILE A 39 6.10 -0.54 3.31
C ILE A 39 5.48 -0.17 1.98
N VAL A 40 4.21 0.23 2.02
CA VAL A 40 3.48 0.68 0.85
C VAL A 40 2.93 2.07 1.12
N ILE A 41 3.29 3.02 0.27
CA ILE A 41 2.82 4.40 0.34
C ILE A 41 1.95 4.66 -0.89
N GLY A 42 0.80 5.27 -0.68
CA GLY A 42 -0.10 5.54 -1.79
C GLY A 42 -1.23 6.47 -1.41
N THR A 43 -2.03 6.78 -2.42
CA THR A 43 -3.26 7.55 -2.22
C THR A 43 -4.45 6.59 -2.12
N HIS A 44 -5.66 7.07 -2.40
CA HIS A 44 -6.85 6.26 -2.60
C HIS A 44 -6.68 5.10 -3.61
N ALA A 45 -5.61 5.09 -4.43
CA ALA A 45 -5.27 3.96 -5.29
C ALA A 45 -5.07 2.64 -4.51
N LEU A 46 -4.65 2.70 -3.24
CA LEU A 46 -4.48 1.51 -2.39
C LEU A 46 -5.81 0.82 -2.03
N LEU A 47 -6.93 1.54 -2.16
CA LEU A 47 -8.27 1.03 -1.85
C LEU A 47 -8.89 0.22 -2.98
N GLN A 48 -8.27 0.20 -4.15
CA GLN A 48 -8.81 -0.52 -5.30
C GLN A 48 -8.79 -2.03 -5.03
N ASP A 49 -9.79 -2.75 -5.55
CA ASP A 49 -9.89 -4.21 -5.38
C ASP A 49 -8.67 -4.95 -5.97
N THR A 50 -8.04 -4.34 -6.98
CA THR A 50 -6.83 -4.86 -7.64
C THR A 50 -5.56 -4.82 -6.78
N VAL A 51 -5.59 -4.21 -5.59
CA VAL A 51 -4.44 -4.14 -4.67
C VAL A 51 -4.61 -5.21 -3.60
N GLN A 52 -3.73 -6.21 -3.63
CA GLN A 52 -3.67 -7.30 -2.67
C GLN A 52 -2.36 -7.16 -1.89
N PHE A 53 -2.44 -7.19 -0.57
CA PHE A 53 -1.27 -7.18 0.31
C PHE A 53 -0.96 -8.62 0.70
N ASP A 54 0.31 -8.99 0.78
CA ASP A 54 0.73 -10.29 1.31
C ASP A 54 0.22 -10.50 2.75
N ARG A 55 0.55 -9.56 3.65
CA ARG A 55 0.11 -9.60 5.06
C ARG A 55 -0.01 -8.21 5.67
N LEU A 56 -1.13 -7.52 5.42
CA LEU A 56 -1.37 -6.18 5.95
C LEU A 56 -1.57 -6.22 7.48
N GLY A 57 -0.65 -5.61 8.22
CA GLY A 57 -0.69 -5.60 9.69
C GLY A 57 -0.89 -4.22 10.33
N MET A 58 -0.69 -3.14 9.58
CA MET A 58 -0.88 -1.77 10.08
C MET A 58 -1.24 -0.83 8.93
N VAL A 59 -2.17 0.08 9.18
CA VAL A 59 -2.54 1.14 8.24
C VAL A 59 -2.42 2.51 8.90
N VAL A 60 -1.69 3.40 8.24
CA VAL A 60 -1.63 4.83 8.61
C VAL A 60 -2.33 5.64 7.53
N VAL A 61 -3.28 6.47 7.94
CA VAL A 61 -4.04 7.34 7.05
C VAL A 61 -3.72 8.78 7.38
N ASP A 62 -3.16 9.50 6.42
CA ASP A 62 -3.03 10.96 6.50
C ASP A 62 -4.34 11.62 6.06
N GLU A 63 -4.67 12.78 6.64
CA GLU A 63 -5.91 13.51 6.36
C GLU A 63 -7.19 12.66 6.58
N GLN A 64 -7.27 11.95 7.71
CA GLN A 64 -8.35 10.98 8.02
C GLN A 64 -9.78 11.54 7.82
N HIS A 65 -10.00 12.84 7.97
CA HIS A 65 -11.29 13.49 7.70
C HIS A 65 -11.76 13.42 6.24
N ARG A 66 -10.84 13.16 5.29
CA ARG A 66 -11.18 12.90 3.88
C ARG A 66 -11.31 11.40 3.57
N PHE A 67 -10.93 10.56 4.53
CA PHE A 67 -11.02 9.10 4.46
C PHE A 67 -12.22 8.63 5.27
N GLY A 68 -13.37 8.65 4.62
CA GLY A 68 -14.64 8.19 5.18
C GLY A 68 -14.60 6.73 5.66
N VAL A 69 -15.65 6.38 6.41
CA VAL A 69 -15.78 5.08 7.09
C VAL A 69 -15.63 3.91 6.11
N GLU A 70 -16.30 3.97 4.94
CA GLU A 70 -16.22 2.92 3.93
C GLU A 70 -14.79 2.68 3.41
N GLN A 71 -13.98 3.73 3.23
CA GLN A 71 -12.60 3.56 2.79
C GLN A 71 -11.75 2.85 3.85
N ARG A 72 -11.98 3.15 5.13
CA ARG A 72 -11.29 2.49 6.26
C ARG A 72 -11.71 1.02 6.36
N ASP A 73 -12.99 0.72 6.17
CA ASP A 73 -13.49 -0.66 6.23
C ASP A 73 -12.92 -1.51 5.09
N ARG A 74 -12.78 -0.94 3.88
CA ARG A 74 -12.09 -1.61 2.77
C ARG A 74 -10.63 -1.91 3.07
N LEU A 75 -9.93 -1.06 3.82
CA LEU A 75 -8.55 -1.32 4.24
C LEU A 75 -8.48 -2.44 5.27
N ARG A 76 -9.38 -2.44 6.25
CA ARG A 76 -9.46 -3.52 7.25
C ARG A 76 -9.75 -4.86 6.61
N ALA A 77 -10.66 -4.90 5.63
CA ALA A 77 -11.01 -6.12 4.91
C ALA A 77 -9.85 -6.71 4.07
N LYS A 78 -8.76 -5.97 3.86
CA LYS A 78 -7.55 -6.45 3.17
C LYS A 78 -6.54 -7.11 4.12
N ALA A 79 -6.75 -7.06 5.44
CA ALA A 79 -5.91 -7.78 6.40
C ALA A 79 -6.38 -9.23 6.58
N PRO A 80 -5.49 -10.12 7.07
CA PRO A 80 -5.88 -11.49 7.43
C PRO A 80 -6.95 -11.54 8.52
N ASP A 81 -7.72 -12.63 8.55
CA ASP A 81 -8.76 -12.86 9.56
C ASP A 81 -8.18 -12.76 10.99
N GLY A 82 -8.92 -12.07 11.86
CA GLY A 82 -8.51 -11.86 13.26
C GLY A 82 -7.49 -10.73 13.45
N ILE A 83 -7.03 -10.07 12.38
CA ILE A 83 -6.14 -8.90 12.46
C ILE A 83 -6.94 -7.64 12.11
N THR A 84 -6.91 -6.64 12.99
CA THR A 84 -7.37 -5.28 12.66
C THR A 84 -6.14 -4.41 12.46
N PRO A 85 -5.80 -4.04 11.22
CA PRO A 85 -4.66 -3.20 10.92
C PRO A 85 -4.92 -1.71 11.22
#